data_AF-A0A7C7UXM5-F1
#
_entry.id   AF-A0A7C7UXM5-F1
#
_cell.length_a   1.000
_cell.length_b   1.000
_cell.length_c   1.000
_cell.angle_alpha   90.00
_cell.angle_beta   90.00
_cell.angle_gamma   90.00
#
_symmetry.space_group_name_H-M   'P 1'
#
loop_
_entity.id
_entity.type
_entity.pdbx_description
1 polymer ?
#
loop_
_entity_poly.entity_id
_entity_poly.type
_entity_poly.pdbx_seq_one_letter_code
_entity_poly.pdbx_strand_id
1 'polypeptide(L)'
;MTQDFSFDWAIAPETPETFFAEYFEKKPLVIKRSQPGYYSDLLSCAEIDRVVSTMGLTHPEVTVTRADGNITPAEYAYETGQI
;
A
#
# COMPACT_ATOMS: atom_id res chain seq x y z
N MET A 1 -19.64 5.83 -6.80
CA MET A 1 -19.03 5.53 -8.11
C MET A 1 -17.71 4.84 -7.79
N THR A 2 -17.53 3.60 -8.20
CA THR A 2 -16.26 2.89 -7.96
C THR A 2 -15.21 3.53 -8.85
N GLN A 3 -14.18 4.11 -8.24
CA GLN A 3 -13.07 4.70 -8.99
C GLN A 3 -12.30 3.57 -9.68
N ASP A 4 -12.06 3.72 -10.99
CA ASP A 4 -11.29 2.75 -11.75
C ASP A 4 -9.80 3.01 -11.51
N PHE A 5 -9.15 2.12 -10.75
CA PHE A 5 -7.72 2.20 -10.48
C PHE A 5 -6.94 1.63 -11.67
N SER A 6 -6.86 2.42 -12.73
CA SER A 6 -6.15 2.04 -13.96
C SER A 6 -4.65 2.34 -13.88
N PHE A 7 -3.90 1.80 -14.84
CA PHE A 7 -2.48 2.12 -15.00
C PHE A 7 -2.29 3.62 -15.30
N ASP A 8 -3.07 4.19 -16.21
CA ASP A 8 -3.07 5.63 -16.52
C ASP A 8 -3.28 6.48 -15.28
N TRP A 9 -4.21 6.09 -14.40
CA TRP A 9 -4.41 6.75 -13.11
C TRP A 9 -3.18 6.63 -12.22
N ALA A 10 -2.58 5.44 -12.11
CA ALA A 10 -1.42 5.21 -11.27
C ALA A 10 -0.19 6.04 -11.68
N ILE A 11 -0.05 6.36 -12.98
CA ILE A 11 1.10 7.11 -13.52
C ILE A 11 0.79 8.57 -13.92
N ALA A 12 -0.47 9.01 -13.89
CA ALA A 12 -0.84 10.38 -14.24
C ALA A 12 0.00 11.42 -13.45
N PRO A 13 0.48 12.52 -14.04
CA PRO A 13 0.16 13.00 -15.38
C PRO A 13 1.04 12.40 -16.49
N GLU A 14 1.91 11.44 -16.18
CA GLU A 14 2.68 10.73 -17.20
C GLU A 14 1.76 9.85 -18.04
N THR A 15 2.13 9.63 -19.30
CA THR A 15 1.37 8.75 -20.19
C THR A 15 2.02 7.36 -20.29
N PRO A 16 1.26 6.30 -20.59
CA PRO A 16 1.83 4.96 -20.78
C PRO A 16 2.93 4.95 -21.86
N GLU A 17 2.74 5.71 -22.95
CA GLU A 17 3.69 5.76 -24.05
C GLU A 17 5.06 6.27 -23.58
N THR A 18 5.09 7.41 -22.88
CA THR A 18 6.32 7.97 -22.32
C THR A 18 6.90 7.04 -21.25
N PHE A 19 6.06 6.48 -20.39
CA PHE A 19 6.49 5.55 -19.35
C PHE A 19 7.26 4.36 -19.94
N PHE A 20 6.72 3.67 -20.95
CA PHE A 20 7.38 2.52 -21.58
C PHE A 20 8.58 2.92 -22.44
N ALA A 21 8.51 4.08 -23.12
CA ALA A 21 9.60 4.56 -23.95
C ALA A 21 10.83 4.98 -23.12
N GLU A 22 10.63 5.59 -21.95
CA GLU A 22 11.71 6.25 -21.22
C GLU A 22 12.04 5.68 -19.84
N TYR A 23 11.07 5.11 -19.12
CA TYR A 23 11.23 4.79 -17.69
C TYR A 23 11.22 3.29 -17.41
N PHE A 24 10.28 2.55 -18.00
CA PHE A 24 10.12 1.13 -17.75
C PHE A 24 11.43 0.37 -17.99
N GLU A 25 11.92 -0.29 -16.94
CA GLU A 25 13.19 -1.05 -16.89
C GLU A 25 14.45 -0.25 -17.29
N LYS A 26 14.38 1.08 -17.27
CA LYS A 26 15.49 1.97 -17.67
C LYS A 26 15.93 2.89 -16.55
N LYS A 27 14.99 3.60 -15.92
CA LYS A 27 15.28 4.56 -14.85
C LYS A 27 14.07 4.73 -13.92
N PRO A 28 14.29 5.06 -12.63
CA PRO A 28 13.20 5.41 -11.72
C PRO A 28 12.38 6.61 -12.20
N LEU A 29 11.08 6.61 -11.93
CA LEU A 29 10.17 7.74 -12.14
C LEU A 29 9.57 8.18 -10.80
N VAL A 30 9.68 9.47 -10.48
CA VAL A 30 9.05 10.07 -9.28
C VAL A 30 7.99 11.07 -9.72
N ILE A 31 6.73 10.82 -9.36
CA ILE A 31 5.59 11.67 -9.71
C ILE A 31 5.15 12.48 -8.49
N LYS A 32 5.24 13.81 -8.58
CA LYS A 32 4.80 14.74 -7.53
C LYS A 32 3.48 15.41 -7.95
N ARG A 33 2.35 14.92 -7.44
CA ARG A 33 1.00 15.38 -7.85
C ARG A 33 0.50 16.63 -7.11
N SER A 34 1.07 16.98 -5.96
CA SER A 34 0.55 18.03 -5.08
C SER A 34 -0.95 17.89 -4.75
N GLN A 35 -1.45 16.65 -4.75
CA GLN A 35 -2.83 16.28 -4.45
C GLN A 35 -2.83 15.38 -3.21
N PRO A 36 -2.91 15.96 -2.01
CA PRO A 36 -3.07 15.18 -0.79
C PRO A 36 -4.32 14.30 -0.89
N GLY A 37 -4.20 13.01 -0.59
CA GLY A 37 -5.32 12.07 -0.63
C GLY A 37 -5.62 11.45 -1.99
N TYR A 38 -4.74 11.60 -2.99
CA TYR A 38 -4.92 10.95 -4.30
C TYR A 38 -5.21 9.43 -4.22
N TYR A 39 -4.65 8.76 -3.21
CA TYR A 39 -4.81 7.33 -2.96
C TYR A 39 -5.81 6.99 -1.83
N SER A 40 -6.49 7.97 -1.25
CA SER A 40 -7.34 7.75 -0.07
C SER A 40 -8.52 6.81 -0.33
N ASP A 41 -9.04 6.81 -1.56
CA ASP A 41 -10.13 5.90 -1.96
C ASP A 41 -9.63 4.48 -2.27
N LEU A 42 -8.33 4.30 -2.55
CA LEU A 42 -7.71 2.99 -2.74
C LEU A 42 -7.42 2.32 -1.40
N LEU A 43 -6.81 3.06 -0.47
CA LEU A 43 -6.47 2.57 0.86
C LEU A 43 -6.38 3.74 1.84
N SER A 44 -7.01 3.58 3.00
CA SER A 44 -6.98 4.55 4.09
C SER A 44 -6.65 3.87 5.41
N CYS A 45 -6.19 4.65 6.40
CA CYS A 45 -5.96 4.13 7.75
C CYS A 45 -7.24 3.56 8.37
N ALA A 46 -8.41 4.13 8.05
CA ALA A 46 -9.69 3.63 8.54
C ALA A 46 -10.01 2.24 7.95
N GLU A 47 -9.71 2.02 6.68
CA GLU A 47 -9.87 0.69 6.06
C GLU A 47 -8.85 -0.32 6.60
N ILE A 48 -7.61 0.10 6.85
CA ILE A 48 -6.60 -0.76 7.50
C ILE A 48 -7.07 -1.18 8.90
N ASP A 49 -7.54 -0.23 9.72
CA ASP A 49 -8.07 -0.48 11.06
C ASP A 49 -9.22 -1.47 11.03
N ARG A 50 -10.19 -1.28 10.11
CA ARG A 50 -11.30 -2.20 9.90
C ARG A 50 -10.82 -3.59 9.51
N VAL A 51 -9.91 -3.70 8.55
CA VAL A 51 -9.43 -4.99 8.02
C VAL A 51 -8.66 -5.77 9.08
N VAL A 52 -7.73 -5.11 9.78
CA VAL A 52 -6.94 -5.73 10.85
C VAL A 52 -7.82 -6.17 12.02
N SER A 53 -8.82 -5.38 12.42
CA SER A 53 -9.68 -5.70 13.56
C SER A 53 -10.79 -6.71 13.28
N THR A 54 -11.18 -6.91 12.01
CA THR A 54 -12.38 -7.71 11.68
C THR A 54 -12.13 -8.96 10.82
N MET A 55 -11.02 -9.03 10.07
CA MET A 55 -10.83 -10.10 9.08
C MET A 55 -10.05 -11.32 9.58
N GLY A 56 -9.62 -11.33 10.85
CA GLY A 56 -8.92 -12.48 11.44
C GLY A 56 -7.60 -12.80 10.74
N LEU A 57 -6.88 -11.76 10.34
CA LEU A 57 -5.60 -11.87 9.64
C LEU A 57 -4.55 -12.57 10.50
N THR A 58 -3.57 -13.18 9.85
CA THR A 58 -2.52 -13.94 10.51
C THR A 58 -1.13 -13.51 10.06
N HIS A 59 -0.13 -13.78 10.89
CA HIS A 59 1.25 -13.79 10.43
C HIS A 59 1.49 -15.02 9.53
N PRO A 60 2.17 -14.89 8.37
CA PRO A 60 2.95 -13.73 7.91
C PRO A 60 2.24 -12.78 6.95
N GLU A 61 0.93 -12.94 6.71
CA GLU A 61 0.17 -12.08 5.78
C GLU A 61 0.18 -10.61 6.24
N VAL A 62 0.14 -10.40 7.55
CA VAL A 62 0.38 -9.09 8.17
C VAL A 62 1.49 -9.20 9.21
N THR A 63 2.38 -8.21 9.21
CA THR A 63 3.51 -8.13 10.14
C THR A 63 3.54 -6.76 10.81
N VAL A 64 3.79 -6.75 12.13
CA VAL A 64 3.99 -5.52 12.89
C VAL A 64 5.48 -5.21 12.93
N THR A 65 5.84 -3.95 12.74
CA THR A 65 7.21 -3.46 12.92
C THR A 65 7.22 -2.30 13.92
N ARG A 66 8.33 -2.16 14.64
CA ARG A 66 8.54 -1.03 15.55
C ARG A 66 9.55 -0.08 14.94
N ALA A 67 9.25 1.22 14.96
CA ALA A 67 10.15 2.23 14.42
C ALA A 67 11.46 2.37 15.24
N ASP A 68 11.41 2.02 16.52
CA ASP A 68 12.48 2.19 17.50
C ASP A 68 13.25 0.90 17.82
N GLY A 69 12.93 -0.23 17.18
CA GLY A 69 13.55 -1.50 17.52
C GLY A 69 12.98 -2.70 16.78
N ASN A 70 13.25 -3.89 17.30
CA ASN A 70 12.74 -5.13 16.76
C ASN A 70 11.49 -5.58 17.50
N ILE A 71 10.61 -6.30 16.82
CA ILE A 71 9.47 -7.00 17.40
C ILE A 71 9.35 -8.36 16.74
N THR A 72 9.05 -9.38 17.55
CA THR A 72 8.87 -10.76 17.09
C THR A 72 7.38 -11.08 16.96
N PRO A 73 6.99 -12.04 16.09
CA PRO A 73 5.59 -12.46 16.00
C PRO A 73 4.97 -12.86 17.34
N ALA A 74 5.74 -13.48 18.23
CA ALA A 74 5.28 -13.87 19.57
C ALA A 74 4.88 -12.68 20.47
N GLU A 75 5.29 -11.45 20.12
CA GLU A 75 4.96 -10.24 20.87
C GLU A 75 3.68 -9.54 20.38
N TYR A 76 3.18 -9.89 19.18
CA TYR A 76 2.02 -9.21 18.59
C TYR A 76 0.96 -10.15 18.00
N ALA A 77 1.24 -11.46 17.89
CA ALA A 77 0.30 -12.45 17.42
C ALA A 77 -0.03 -13.45 18.53
N TYR A 78 -1.27 -13.96 18.52
CA TYR A 78 -1.68 -15.10 19.34
C TYR A 78 -0.89 -16.36 18.97
N GLU A 79 -0.90 -17.39 19.83
CA GLU A 79 -0.28 -18.69 19.54
C GLU A 79 -0.82 -19.32 18.24
N THR A 80 -2.05 -18.99 17.85
CA THR A 80 -2.69 -19.40 16.60
C THR A 80 -2.19 -18.64 15.36
N GLY A 81 -1.35 -17.62 15.55
CA GLY A 81 -0.83 -16.75 14.50
C GLY A 81 -1.73 -15.57 14.14
N GLN A 82 -2.91 -15.46 14.74
CA GLN A 82 -3.81 -14.31 14.56
C GLN A 82 -3.21 -13.03 15.15
N ILE A 83 -3.41 -11.91 14.48
CA ILE A 83 -3.01 -10.57 14.98
C ILE A 83 -4.16 -9.85 15.67
#